data_AF-A0A3S4HZA3-F1
#
_entry.id   AF-A0A3S4HZA3-F1
#
_cell.length_a   1.000
_cell.length_b   1.000
_cell.length_c   1.000
_cell.angle_alpha   90.00
_cell.angle_beta   90.00
_cell.angle_gamma   90.00
#
_symmetry.space_group_name_H-M   'P 1'
#
loop_
_entity.id
_entity.type
_entity.pdbx_description
1 polymer ?
#
loop_
_entity_poly.entity_id
_entity_poly.type
_entity_poly.pdbx_seq_one_letter_code
_entity_poly.pdbx_strand_id
1 'polypeptide(L)' 'MAATMRLSDRGPDDAINRRISLLVLNKQAEQAILHENAESQNEPVSVLQQPAAAPPASVPTSPKAEPR' A
#
# COMPACT_ATOMS: atom_id res chain seq x y z
N MET A 1 13.40 -9.81 2.68
CA MET A 1 12.14 -10.15 3.39
C MET A 1 11.00 -9.36 2.76
N ALA A 2 10.09 -9.99 2.01
CA ALA A 2 8.97 -9.30 1.36
C ALA A 2 7.75 -9.26 2.30
N ALA A 3 7.39 -8.07 2.78
CA ALA A 3 6.20 -7.88 3.60
C ALA A 3 4.96 -7.80 2.70
N THR A 4 4.34 -8.94 2.41
CA THR A 4 3.03 -8.96 1.74
C THR A 4 1.96 -8.44 2.71
N MET A 5 1.32 -7.32 2.39
CA MET A 5 0.15 -6.81 3.14
C MET A 5 -1.04 -7.73 2.93
N ARG A 6 -1.05 -8.86 3.64
CA ARG A 6 -2.24 -9.70 3.78
C ARG A 6 -3.21 -8.93 4.67
N LEU A 7 -4.23 -8.34 4.05
CA LEU A 7 -5.45 -7.92 4.76
C LEU A 7 -6.18 -9.19 5.20
N SER A 8 -5.70 -9.82 6.28
CA SER A 8 -6.48 -10.83 6.99
C SER A 8 -7.66 -10.13 7.66
N ASP A 9 -8.82 -10.79 7.71
CA ASP A 9 -9.99 -10.37 8.48
C ASP A 9 -9.64 -10.37 9.98
N ARG A 10 -9.09 -9.25 10.46
CA ARG A 10 -8.72 -9.08 11.87
C ARG A 10 -9.78 -8.23 12.58
N GLY A 11 -10.06 -8.61 13.82
CA GLY A 11 -11.13 -8.04 14.63
C GLY A 11 -10.95 -6.54 14.95
N PRO A 12 -12.01 -5.89 15.45
CA PRO A 12 -12.10 -4.43 15.61
C PRO A 12 -11.05 -3.81 16.57
N ASP A 13 -10.42 -4.61 17.43
CA ASP A 13 -9.45 -4.15 18.44
C ASP A 13 -7.98 -4.32 18.01
N ASP A 14 -7.70 -4.80 16.79
CA ASP A 14 -6.31 -4.96 16.35
C ASP A 14 -5.70 -3.59 16.00
N ALA A 15 -4.47 -3.33 16.44
CA ALA A 15 -3.79 -2.07 16.15
C ALA A 15 -3.41 -1.99 14.66
N ILE A 16 -4.26 -1.36 13.85
CA ILE A 16 -4.14 -1.31 12.40
C ILE A 16 -3.31 -0.09 11.95
N ASN A 17 -2.07 -0.32 11.52
CA ASN A 17 -1.20 0.70 10.92
C ASN A 17 -1.48 0.87 9.42
N ARG A 18 -2.58 1.55 9.06
CA ARG A 18 -2.93 1.90 7.66
C ARG A 18 -2.74 3.40 7.40
N ARG A 19 -1.49 3.83 7.17
CA ARG A 19 -1.16 5.22 6.83
C ARG A 19 -0.58 5.34 5.43
N ILE A 20 -0.91 6.43 4.76
CA ILE A 20 -0.27 6.85 3.51
C ILE A 20 0.55 8.10 3.85
N SER A 21 1.85 8.05 3.55
CA SER A 21 2.76 9.18 3.74
C SER A 21 3.15 9.74 2.38
N LEU A 22 2.95 11.05 2.20
CA LEU A 22 3.53 11.81 1.10
C LEU A 22 4.71 12.59 1.64
N LEU A 23 5.90 12.31 1.13
CA LEU A 23 7.14 12.97 1.53
C LEU A 23 7.63 13.85 0.38
N VAL A 24 7.75 15.15 0.62
CA VAL A 24 8.39 16.08 -0.33
C VAL A 24 9.88 16.09 -0.05
N LEU A 25 10.66 15.58 -0.99
CA LEU A 25 12.11 15.49 -0.86
C LEU A 25 12.78 16.77 -1.36
N ASN A 26 13.82 17.20 -0.66
CA ASN A 26 14.76 18.18 -1.20
C ASN A 26 15.73 17.49 -2.18
N LYS A 27 16.46 18.29 -2.95
CA LYS A 27 17.38 17.76 -3.99
C LYS A 27 18.47 16.85 -3.40
N GLN A 28 18.99 17.16 -2.22
CA GLN A 28 20.01 16.34 -1.59
C GLN A 28 19.50 14.94 -1.25
N ALA A 29 18.31 14.83 -0.63
CA ALA A 29 17.71 13.55 -0.25
C ALA A 29 17.32 12.73 -1.49
N GLU A 30 16.80 13.38 -2.53
CA GLU A 30 16.52 12.74 -3.81
C GLU A 30 17.79 12.12 -4.43
N GLN A 31 18.89 12.87 -4.50
CA GLN A 31 20.16 12.37 -5.07
C GLN A 31 20.77 11.24 -4.24
N ALA A 32 20.70 11.32 -2.91
CA ALA A 32 21.18 10.25 -2.04
C ALA A 32 20.44 8.93 -2.30
N ILE A 33 19.11 8.99 -2.43
CA ILE A 33 18.28 7.82 -2.74
C ILE A 33 18.60 7.27 -4.14
N LEU A 34 18.79 8.14 -5.14
CA LEU A 34 19.14 7.70 -6.49
C LEU A 34 20.51 7.02 -6.54
N HIS A 35 21.51 7.57 -5.85
CA HIS A 35 22.84 6.97 -5.75
C HIS A 35 22.78 5.59 -5.09
N GLU A 36 22.10 5.48 -3.94
CA GLU A 36 21.91 4.21 -3.23
C GLU A 36 21.23 3.16 -4.12
N ASN A 37 20.18 3.54 -4.85
CA ASN A 37 19.47 2.62 -5.74
C ASN A 37 20.32 2.18 -6.94
N ALA A 38 21.20 3.05 -7.46
CA ALA A 38 22.07 2.71 -8.59
C ALA A 38 23.16 1.69 -8.21
N GLU A 39 23.60 1.69 -6.96
CA GLU A 39 24.56 0.74 -6.42
C GLU A 39 23.91 -0.58 -5.94
N SER A 40 22.57 -0.58 -5.84
CA SER A 40 21.81 -1.72 -5.32
C SER A 40 21.80 -2.89 -6.29
N GLN A 41 22.02 -4.10 -5.79
CA GLN A 41 21.80 -5.36 -6.54
C GLN A 41 20.33 -5.81 -6.52
N ASN A 42 19.39 -4.87 -6.38
CA ASN A 42 17.97 -5.19 -6.33
C ASN A 42 17.43 -5.55 -7.72
N GLU A 43 16.59 -6.58 -7.77
CA GLU A 43 15.85 -6.92 -8.99
C GLU A 43 14.83 -5.84 -9.34
N PRO A 44 14.63 -5.53 -10.64
CA PRO A 44 13.67 -4.52 -11.04
C PRO A 44 12.24 -4.96 -10.70
N VAL A 45 11.40 -3.99 -10.36
CA VAL A 45 9.97 -4.22 -10.02
C VAL A 45 9.22 -4.95 -11.14
N SER A 46 9.71 -4.87 -12.39
CA SER A 46 9.22 -5.64 -13.54
C SER A 46 9.18 -7.17 -13.32
N VAL A 47 10.09 -7.69 -12.50
CA VAL A 47 10.13 -9.13 -12.15
C VAL A 47 8.94 -9.51 -11.25
N LEU A 48 8.35 -8.55 -10.54
CA LEU A 48 7.16 -8.74 -9.70
C LEU A 48 5.90 -8.66 -10.58
N GLN A 49 5.63 -9.71 -11.38
CA GLN A 49 4.38 -9.82 -12.14
C GLN A 49 3.15 -9.83 -11.20
N GLN A 50 2.10 -9.12 -11.64
CA GLN A 50 0.86 -8.86 -10.89
C GLN A 50 0.27 -10.12 -10.23
N PRO A 51 -0.12 -10.07 -8.94
CA PRO A 51 -1.12 -10.99 -8.44
C PRO A 51 -2.41 -10.75 -9.22
N ALA A 52 -3.03 -11.80 -9.74
CA ALA A 52 -4.31 -11.75 -10.44
C ALA A 52 -5.33 -10.86 -9.68
N ALA A 53 -6.08 -10.06 -10.44
CA ALA A 53 -7.05 -9.10 -9.92
C ALA A 53 -7.92 -9.71 -8.81
N ALA A 54 -7.83 -9.15 -7.61
CA ALA A 54 -8.74 -9.50 -6.53
C ALA A 54 -10.18 -9.09 -6.92
N PRO A 55 -11.21 -9.91 -6.61
CA PRO A 55 -12.59 -9.57 -6.94
C PRO A 55 -13.01 -8.24 -6.29
N PRO A 56 -13.88 -7.45 -6.94
CA PRO A 56 -14.29 -6.15 -6.42
C PRO A 56 -14.98 -6.31 -5.07
N ALA A 57 -14.52 -5.55 -4.07
CA ALA A 57 -15.16 -5.49 -2.77
C ALA A 57 -16.59 -4.95 -2.92
N SER A 58 -17.57 -5.73 -2.51
CA SER A 58 -18.97 -5.32 -2.41
C SER A 58 -19.09 -4.19 -1.38
N VAL A 59 -19.42 -2.98 -1.85
CA VAL A 59 -19.75 -1.85 -0.99
C VAL A 59 -21.00 -2.18 -0.16
N PRO A 60 -21.01 -1.97 1.17
CA PRO A 60 -22.23 -2.10 1.94
C PRO A 60 -23.11 -0.89 1.64
N THR A 61 -24.30 -1.16 1.10
CA THR A 61 -25.37 -0.17 0.94
C THR A 61 -25.66 0.50 2.28
N SER A 62 -25.51 1.83 2.36
CA SER A 62 -25.95 2.62 3.51
C SER A 62 -27.46 2.38 3.77
N PRO A 63 -27.92 2.34 5.03
CA PRO A 63 -29.34 2.23 5.30
C PRO A 63 -30.02 3.54 4.85
N LYS A 64 -31.02 3.38 3.97
CA LYS A 64 -31.90 4.45 3.50
C LYS A 64 -32.63 5.05 4.70
N ALA A 65 -32.43 6.35 4.96
CA ALA A 65 -33.25 7.08 5.93
C ALA A 65 -34.69 7.19 5.39
N GLU A 66 -35.64 6.70 6.16
CA GLU A 66 -37.08 6.77 5.88
C GLU A 66 -37.64 8.10 6.42
N PRO A 67 -38.34 8.91 5.61
CA PRO A 67 -38.94 10.14 6.10
C PRO A 67 -40.27 9.84 6.79
N ARG A 68 -40.49 10.44 7.96
CA ARG A 68 -41.82 10.59 8.57
C ARG A 68 -42.49 11.86 8.06
#